data_AF-A0A078AXV1-F1
#
_entry.id   AF-A0A078AXV1-F1
#
_cell.length_a   1.000
_cell.length_b   1.000
_cell.length_c   1.000
_cell.angle_alpha   90.00
_cell.angle_beta   90.00
_cell.angle_gamma   90.00
#
_symmetry.space_group_name_H-M   'P 1'
#
loop_
_entity.id
_entity.type
_entity.pdbx_description
1 polymer ?
#
loop_
_entity_poly.entity_id
_entity_poly.type
_entity_poly.pdbx_seq_one_letter_code
_entity_poly.pdbx_strand_id
1 'polypeptide(L)' 'MAIAGDLTFNPLKDTLTNEKGEQVKLDEPTGYELPPKGFDVDDAGYQAPAEDGSKVTVLENAQRITSLWLAPG' A
#
# COMPACT_ATOMS: atom_id res chain seq x y z
N MET A 1 6.47 9.52 12.10
CA MET A 1 6.12 9.95 13.47
C MET A 1 4.66 10.40 13.45
N ALA A 2 3.87 10.03 14.47
CA ALA A 2 2.45 10.41 14.58
C ALA A 2 2.29 11.78 15.24
N ILE A 3 1.12 12.41 15.10
CA ILE A 3 0.82 13.81 15.50
C ILE A 3 1.22 14.12 16.95
N ALA A 4 0.99 13.19 17.88
CA ALA A 4 1.28 13.41 19.31
C ALA A 4 2.73 13.07 19.72
N GLY A 5 3.50 12.36 18.89
CA GLY A 5 4.85 11.90 19.26
C GLY A 5 4.92 10.89 20.42
N ASP A 6 3.77 10.50 20.99
CA ASP A 6 3.61 9.60 22.14
C ASP A 6 2.66 8.44 21.76
N LEU A 7 3.07 7.20 22.08
CA LEU A 7 2.29 5.98 21.82
C LEU A 7 1.15 5.76 22.82
N THR A 8 1.17 6.46 23.96
CA THR A 8 0.15 6.35 25.01
C THR A 8 -1.00 7.34 24.84
N PHE A 9 -0.86 8.28 23.91
CA PHE A 9 -1.87 9.30 23.62
C PHE A 9 -3.19 8.68 23.14
N ASN A 10 -4.28 9.06 23.77
CA ASN A 10 -5.63 8.67 23.40
C ASN A 10 -6.37 9.83 22.71
N PRO A 11 -6.53 9.82 21.37
CA PRO A 11 -7.15 10.91 20.63
C PRO A 11 -8.62 11.19 21.00
N LEU A 12 -9.30 10.26 21.68
CA LEU A 12 -10.69 10.43 22.12
C LEU A 12 -10.82 11.18 23.44
N LYS A 13 -9.75 11.24 24.23
CA LYS A 13 -9.80 11.75 25.62
C LYS A 13 -8.83 12.89 25.85
N ASP A 14 -7.65 12.77 25.29
CA ASP A 14 -6.52 13.64 25.58
C ASP A 14 -6.53 14.90 24.73
N THR A 15 -5.71 15.87 25.12
CA THR A 15 -5.57 17.17 24.45
C THR A 15 -4.14 17.38 23.98
N LEU A 16 -3.97 18.21 22.95
CA LEU A 16 -2.68 18.65 22.44
C LEU A 16 -2.52 20.15 22.69
N THR A 17 -1.30 20.58 22.98
CA THR A 17 -0.97 22.01 23.07
C THR A 17 -0.60 22.52 21.68
N ASN A 18 -1.31 23.53 21.19
CA ASN A 18 -0.97 24.18 19.93
C ASN A 18 0.15 25.22 20.10
N GLU A 19 0.59 25.85 18.99
CA GLU A 19 1.65 26.87 19.01
C GLU A 19 1.31 28.13 19.82
N LYS A 20 0.03 28.33 20.14
CA LYS A 20 -0.46 29.45 20.97
C LYS A 20 -0.58 29.08 22.46
N GLY A 21 -0.23 27.85 22.83
CA GLY A 21 -0.35 27.34 24.20
C GLY A 21 -1.77 26.89 24.58
N GLU A 22 -2.68 26.81 23.63
CA GLU A 22 -4.07 26.40 23.87
C GLU A 22 -4.20 24.87 23.83
N GLN A 23 -5.09 24.32 24.65
CA GLN A 23 -5.42 22.90 24.64
C GLN A 23 -6.49 22.63 23.57
N VAL A 24 -6.16 21.81 22.59
CA VAL A 24 -7.04 21.41 21.49
C VAL A 24 -7.30 19.90 21.50
N LYS A 25 -8.49 19.49 21.04
CA LYS A 25 -8.82 18.08 20.80
C LYS A 25 -8.77 17.78 19.31
N LEU A 26 -8.50 16.53 18.98
CA LEU A 26 -8.61 16.05 17.61
C LEU A 26 -10.07 15.67 17.35
N ASP A 27 -10.65 16.26 16.32
CA ASP A 27 -11.94 15.81 15.82
C ASP A 27 -11.81 14.43 15.16
N GLU A 28 -12.91 13.69 15.12
CA GLU A 28 -12.95 12.37 14.50
C GLU A 28 -12.60 12.47 13.00
N PRO A 29 -11.71 11.58 12.50
CA PRO A 29 -11.39 11.58 11.09
C PRO A 29 -12.64 11.19 10.29
N THR A 30 -12.91 11.92 9.22
CA THR A 30 -13.94 11.55 8.26
C THR A 30 -13.29 10.91 7.04
N GLY A 31 -13.94 9.90 6.48
CA GLY A 31 -13.51 9.21 5.28
C GLY A 31 -14.67 9.02 4.33
N TYR A 32 -14.40 9.15 3.03
CA TYR A 32 -15.34 8.68 2.02
C TYR A 32 -15.17 7.16 1.90
N GLU A 33 -16.26 6.41 2.05
CA GLU A 33 -16.26 4.94 1.91
C GLU A 33 -15.81 4.51 0.50
N LEU A 34 -16.19 5.29 -0.51
CA LEU A 34 -15.74 5.14 -1.89
C LEU A 34 -15.18 6.47 -2.40
N PRO A 35 -14.15 6.44 -3.26
CA PRO A 35 -13.64 7.66 -3.89
C PRO A 35 -14.76 8.35 -4.69
N PRO A 36 -15.19 9.58 -4.34
CA PRO A 36 -16.30 10.25 -5.01
C PRO A 36 -16.01 10.60 -6.47
N LYS A 37 -14.72 10.62 -6.84
CA LYS A 37 -14.24 10.86 -8.20
C LYS A 37 -13.90 9.56 -8.95
N GLY A 38 -14.24 8.40 -8.39
CA GLY A 38 -13.82 7.11 -8.92
C GLY A 38 -12.38 6.75 -8.54
N PHE A 39 -11.95 5.56 -8.94
CA PHE A 39 -10.57 5.10 -8.73
C PHE A 39 -9.69 5.61 -9.87
N ASP A 40 -8.50 6.09 -9.52
CA ASP A 40 -7.49 6.42 -10.51
C ASP A 40 -7.00 5.15 -11.21
N VAL A 41 -6.78 5.23 -12.52
CA VAL A 41 -6.37 4.08 -13.37
C VAL A 41 -5.17 4.47 -14.22
N ASP A 42 -4.12 4.97 -13.57
CA ASP A 42 -2.88 5.33 -14.27
C ASP A 42 -2.16 4.12 -14.86
N ASP A 43 -2.28 2.93 -14.26
CA ASP A 43 -1.78 1.68 -14.82
C ASP A 43 -2.48 0.51 -14.12
N ALA A 44 -3.30 -0.27 -14.84
CA ALA A 44 -4.09 -1.34 -14.21
C ALA A 44 -3.24 -2.50 -13.67
N GLY A 45 -1.91 -2.48 -13.87
CA GLY A 45 -0.98 -3.57 -13.58
C GLY A 45 -1.32 -4.88 -14.31
N TYR A 46 -2.35 -4.86 -15.15
CA TYR A 46 -2.88 -6.01 -15.84
C TYR A 46 -2.19 -6.13 -17.20
N GLN A 47 -1.41 -7.19 -17.34
CA GLN A 47 -0.90 -7.62 -18.62
C GLN A 47 -1.75 -8.78 -19.12
N ALA A 48 -2.52 -8.55 -20.19
CA ALA A 48 -3.21 -9.64 -20.86
C ALA A 48 -2.20 -10.68 -21.38
N PRO A 49 -2.56 -11.98 -21.40
CA PRO A 49 -1.68 -12.99 -21.98
C PRO A 49 -1.45 -12.69 -23.47
N ALA A 50 -0.25 -13.00 -23.96
CA ALA A 50 0.00 -12.97 -25.40
C ALA A 50 -0.87 -14.03 -26.08
N GLU A 51 -1.55 -13.67 -27.17
CA GLU A 51 -2.36 -14.60 -27.97
C GLU A 51 -1.51 -15.75 -28.57
N ASP A 52 -0.23 -15.48 -28.82
CA ASP A 52 0.76 -16.47 -29.25
C ASP A 52 1.98 -16.44 -28.31
N GLY A 53 2.13 -17.51 -27.53
CA GLY A 53 3.23 -17.70 -26.59
C GLY A 53 4.51 -18.25 -27.23
N SER A 54 4.51 -18.53 -28.54
CA SER A 54 5.62 -19.22 -29.23
C SER A 54 6.93 -18.41 -29.26
N LYS A 55 6.89 -17.13 -28.91
CA LYS A 55 8.06 -16.23 -28.84
C LYS A 55 8.66 -16.12 -27.43
N VAL A 56 8.07 -16.78 -26.43
CA VAL A 56 8.61 -16.78 -25.06
C VAL A 56 9.91 -17.59 -25.04
N THR A 57 11.02 -16.90 -24.79
CA THR A 57 12.36 -17.52 -24.71
C THR A 57 12.76 -17.69 -23.25
N VAL A 58 13.09 -18.92 -22.86
CA VAL A 58 13.60 -19.22 -21.52
C VAL A 58 15.12 -19.08 -21.53
N LEU A 59 15.65 -18.19 -20.69
CA LEU A 59 17.10 -18.02 -20.52
C LEU A 59 17.63 -19.07 -19.54
N GLU A 60 18.61 -19.85 -20.01
CA GLU A 60 19.17 -21.02 -19.32
C GLU A 60 19.86 -20.70 -17.97
N ASN A 61 20.26 -19.44 -17.75
CA ASN A 61 20.92 -18.97 -16.50
C ASN A 61 20.03 -18.14 -15.57
N ALA A 62 18.70 -18.19 -15.73
CA ALA A 62 17.80 -17.54 -14.79
C ALA A 62 17.72 -18.35 -13.48
N GLN A 63 18.51 -17.98 -12.46
CA GLN A 63 18.58 -18.66 -11.15
C GLN A 63 17.22 -19.00 -10.52
N ARG A 64 16.17 -18.22 -10.82
CA ARG A 64 14.80 -18.44 -10.29
C ARG A 64 13.98 -19.45 -11.08
N ILE A 65 14.25 -19.65 -12.37
CA ILE A 65 13.54 -20.61 -13.20
C ILE A 65 14.09 -22.01 -12.95
N THR A 66 15.42 -22.15 -12.86
CA THR A 66 16.12 -23.44 -12.66
C THR A 66 15.72 -24.16 -11.37
N SER A 67 15.36 -23.44 -10.31
CA SER A 67 14.93 -24.04 -9.03
C SER A 67 13.58 -24.76 -9.09
N LEU A 68 12.69 -24.43 -10.03
CA LEU A 68 11.39 -25.12 -10.18
C LEU A 68 11.54 -26.49 -10.86
N TRP A 69 12.57 -26.69 -11.68
CA TRP A 69 12.80 -27.94 -12.43
C TRP A 69 13.59 -28.99 -11.64
N LEU A 70 14.24 -28.58 -10.55
CA LEU A 70 15.10 -29.42 -9.72
C LEU A 70 14.44 -29.86 -8.41
N ALA A 71 13.17 -29.54 -8.18
CA ALA A 71 12.44 -30.05 -7.03
C ALA A 71 12.04 -31.51 -7.29
N PRO A 72 12.58 -32.50 -6.54
CA PRO A 72 12.16 -33.90 -6.70
C PRO A 72 10.71 -34.06 -6.22
N GLY A 73 9.93 -34.83 -6.98
CA GLY A 73 8.59 -35.29 -6.59
C GLY A 73 8.63 -36.45 -5.59
#